data_AF-A0A5M9QR08-F1
#
_entry.id   AF-A0A5M9QR08-F1
#
_cell.length_a   1.000
_cell.length_b   1.000
_cell.length_c   1.000
_cell.angle_alpha   90.00
_cell.angle_beta   90.00
_cell.angle_gamma   90.00
#
_symmetry.space_group_name_H-M   'P 1'
#
loop_
_entity.id
_entity.type
_entity.pdbx_description
1 polymer ?
#
loop_
_entity_poly.entity_id
_entity_poly.type
_entity_poly.pdbx_seq_one_letter_code
_entity_poly.pdbx_strand_id
1 'polypeptide(L)'
;MAYRQKWREYCLLLCVGLILIALALLPLSGSVIYIKPSTPINLLYVASGVFALVFWRDFARVKAIAPPLIGFFAIVLALGALSSLYSANSYETLQNVRRLAFDGLFMLISYLVLRRLDSRGFAIFFMLLLVVVFIQPVATIVDFGIDYANGDISVNTRATGFKNDQALVYSFILLFAAALSIAMLWLTRGKARLYSAGLFVIALLAILANNSRLVFVALFVALLLPFLLFRFAYKRWILAFVGGLALAFVAVVYVASAQWNERYNFHKMANHLSYVLSFEPALMGRFDKACTPEVIFYNNAFDFTKPLAFHAYNHNSLFFTKYSAISALIKEFSTLESSADFTIKGAYLRASRHYGWLLCSRFSFPKDESFSWEHSSLARLSMGKSALQAIWQNPLRPNGFGFLAYVDNLEQIFPRDSLHHSYVLSLLDRPAGYPHPHNQLLSLAFELSILGLVAIGGFCYMVFFHKLRPVLRTIESRLDSSSSGALSFSQALARNSYGIVFVGGVVFIVALSVAMIFDCLLWRWNTTYLFVLFGAVLASKDTLVQQDSS
;
A
#
# COMPACT_ATOMS: atom_id res chain seq x y z
N MET A 1 19.88 -11.23 -45.01
CA MET A 1 19.85 -10.24 -43.89
C MET A 1 18.44 -9.80 -43.51
N ALA A 2 17.52 -9.51 -44.45
CA ALA A 2 16.16 -9.07 -44.16
C ALA A 2 15.33 -10.00 -43.25
N TYR A 3 15.45 -11.33 -43.41
CA TYR A 3 14.73 -12.31 -42.58
C TYR A 3 15.16 -12.27 -41.10
N ARG A 4 16.47 -12.10 -40.83
CA ARG A 4 17.02 -11.97 -39.47
C ARG A 4 16.54 -10.69 -38.77
N GLN A 5 16.25 -9.64 -39.54
CA GLN A 5 15.73 -8.38 -39.02
C GLN A 5 14.24 -8.49 -38.67
N LYS A 6 13.42 -9.05 -39.57
CA LYS A 6 12.00 -9.32 -39.30
C LYS A 6 11.79 -10.24 -38.10
N TRP A 7 12.59 -11.31 -37.98
CA TRP A 7 12.52 -12.20 -36.82
C TRP A 7 12.74 -11.46 -35.49
N ARG A 8 13.74 -10.58 -35.44
CA ARG A 8 14.02 -9.76 -34.26
C ARG A 8 12.86 -8.81 -33.94
N GLU A 9 12.24 -8.20 -34.95
CA GLU A 9 11.05 -7.37 -34.75
C GLU A 9 9.87 -8.16 -34.17
N TYR A 10 9.61 -9.38 -34.65
CA TYR A 10 8.59 -10.25 -34.07
C TYR A 10 8.89 -10.63 -32.62
N CYS A 11 10.14 -10.97 -32.29
CA CYS A 11 10.53 -11.23 -30.91
C CYS A 11 10.33 -10.01 -30.00
N LEU A 12 10.62 -8.79 -30.51
CA LEU A 12 10.41 -7.57 -29.75
C LEU A 12 8.91 -7.31 -29.50
N LEU A 13 8.08 -7.46 -30.53
CA LEU A 13 6.62 -7.33 -30.39
C LEU A 13 6.03 -8.39 -29.46
N LEU A 14 6.55 -9.62 -29.49
CA LEU A 14 6.19 -10.67 -28.54
C LEU A 14 6.50 -10.25 -27.10
N CYS A 15 7.69 -9.73 -26.83
CA CYS A 15 8.05 -9.22 -25.50
C CYS A 15 7.10 -8.11 -25.03
N VAL A 16 6.77 -7.15 -25.91
CA VAL A 16 5.81 -6.08 -25.60
C VAL A 16 4.43 -6.65 -25.28
N GLY A 17 3.94 -7.58 -26.10
CA GLY A 17 2.65 -8.24 -25.87
C GLY A 17 2.61 -9.00 -24.55
N LEU A 18 3.65 -9.78 -24.23
CA LEU A 18 3.76 -10.52 -22.98
C LEU A 18 3.78 -9.59 -21.75
N ILE A 19 4.49 -8.46 -21.83
CA ILE A 19 4.51 -7.44 -20.76
C ILE A 19 3.11 -6.84 -20.56
N LEU A 20 2.42 -6.45 -21.64
CA LEU A 20 1.08 -5.86 -21.56
C LEU A 20 0.04 -6.85 -21.03
N ILE A 21 0.10 -8.11 -21.47
CA ILE A 21 -0.78 -9.17 -20.96
C ILE A 21 -0.49 -9.41 -19.47
N ALA A 22 0.79 -9.48 -19.06
CA ALA A 22 1.13 -9.63 -17.66
C ALA A 22 0.56 -8.48 -16.81
N LEU A 23 0.71 -7.22 -17.24
CA LEU A 23 0.11 -6.06 -16.57
C LEU A 23 -1.41 -6.17 -16.48
N ALA A 24 -2.10 -6.63 -17.53
CA ALA A 24 -3.55 -6.81 -17.51
C ALA A 24 -4.02 -7.88 -16.50
N LEU A 25 -3.24 -8.97 -16.37
CA LEU A 25 -3.62 -10.11 -15.53
C LEU A 25 -3.17 -9.98 -14.06
N LEU A 26 -2.16 -9.17 -13.74
CA LEU A 26 -1.66 -9.00 -12.37
C LEU A 26 -2.76 -8.56 -11.37
N PRO A 27 -3.60 -7.55 -11.66
CA PRO A 27 -4.72 -7.17 -10.78
C PRO A 27 -5.78 -8.25 -10.59
N LEU A 28 -5.82 -9.27 -11.47
CA LEU A 28 -6.77 -10.38 -11.43
C LEU A 28 -6.28 -11.55 -10.57
N SER A 29 -5.03 -11.51 -10.09
CA SER A 29 -4.42 -12.60 -9.31
C SER A 29 -5.07 -12.88 -7.94
N GLY A 30 -5.99 -12.03 -7.50
CA GLY A 30 -6.82 -12.22 -6.29
C GLY A 30 -8.32 -12.01 -6.55
N SER A 31 -8.74 -12.17 -7.80
CA SER A 31 -10.12 -11.94 -8.26
C SER A 31 -10.93 -13.25 -8.33
N VAL A 32 -12.26 -13.14 -8.40
CA VAL A 32 -13.17 -14.30 -8.56
C VAL A 32 -12.84 -15.10 -9.82
N ILE A 33 -12.35 -14.42 -10.88
CA ILE A 33 -11.73 -15.09 -12.02
C ILE A 33 -10.36 -15.58 -11.56
N TYR A 34 -10.31 -16.82 -11.07
CA TYR A 34 -9.08 -17.39 -10.50
C TYR A 34 -8.01 -17.57 -11.60
N ILE A 35 -7.15 -16.56 -11.72
CA ILE A 35 -5.91 -16.65 -12.47
C ILE A 35 -4.81 -16.95 -11.47
N LYS A 36 -4.16 -18.11 -11.62
CA LYS A 36 -3.01 -18.46 -10.79
C LYS A 36 -2.02 -17.27 -10.80
N PRO A 37 -1.62 -16.73 -9.63
CA PRO A 37 -0.70 -15.59 -9.57
C PRO A 37 0.63 -15.82 -10.29
N SER A 38 1.02 -17.10 -10.47
CA SER A 38 2.20 -17.49 -11.24
C SER A 38 2.07 -17.24 -12.74
N THR A 39 0.87 -17.19 -13.31
CA THR A 39 0.65 -17.00 -14.75
C THR A 39 1.24 -15.69 -15.27
N PRO A 40 0.86 -14.50 -14.77
CA PRO A 40 1.45 -13.25 -15.24
C PRO A 40 2.97 -13.18 -15.00
N ILE A 41 3.45 -13.75 -13.89
CA ILE A 41 4.88 -13.81 -13.57
C ILE A 41 5.62 -14.69 -14.60
N ASN A 42 5.05 -15.84 -14.98
CA ASN A 42 5.63 -16.72 -16.00
C ASN A 42 5.70 -16.04 -17.37
N LEU A 43 4.71 -15.22 -17.74
CA LEU A 43 4.77 -14.43 -18.97
C LEU A 43 5.95 -13.45 -18.95
N LEU A 44 6.21 -12.81 -17.80
CA LEU A 44 7.38 -11.94 -17.63
C LEU A 44 8.69 -12.73 -17.68
N TYR A 45 8.75 -13.94 -17.15
CA TYR A 45 9.91 -14.83 -17.30
C TYR A 45 10.16 -15.20 -18.77
N VAL A 46 9.10 -15.54 -19.52
CA VAL A 46 9.21 -15.84 -20.96
C VAL A 46 9.69 -14.61 -21.72
N ALA A 47 9.12 -13.43 -21.46
CA ALA A 47 9.57 -12.18 -22.07
C ALA A 47 11.05 -11.90 -21.77
N SER A 48 11.48 -12.13 -20.52
CA SER A 48 12.87 -11.97 -20.08
C SER A 48 13.80 -12.94 -20.81
N GLY A 49 13.42 -14.22 -20.94
CA GLY A 49 14.21 -15.24 -21.63
C GLY A 49 14.33 -14.97 -23.14
N VAL A 50 13.22 -14.64 -23.80
CA VAL A 50 13.21 -14.27 -25.23
C VAL A 50 14.08 -13.04 -25.47
N PHE A 51 13.96 -12.01 -24.61
CA PHE A 51 14.76 -10.81 -24.74
C PHE A 51 16.25 -11.09 -24.53
N ALA A 52 16.60 -11.83 -23.49
CA ALA A 52 17.98 -12.20 -23.21
C ALA A 52 18.61 -12.99 -24.38
N LEU A 53 17.91 -13.98 -24.94
CA LEU A 53 18.44 -14.79 -26.04
C LEU A 53 18.66 -13.99 -27.33
N VAL A 54 17.74 -13.08 -27.68
CA VAL A 54 17.75 -12.38 -28.97
C VAL A 54 18.53 -11.06 -28.91
N PHE A 55 18.53 -10.40 -27.75
CA PHE A 55 18.99 -9.03 -27.55
C PHE A 55 20.05 -8.89 -26.44
N TRP A 56 20.78 -9.95 -26.08
CA TRP A 56 21.80 -9.93 -25.01
C TRP A 56 22.80 -8.76 -25.10
N ARG A 57 23.16 -8.32 -26.31
CA ARG A 57 24.09 -7.19 -26.52
C ARG A 57 23.54 -5.86 -26.01
N ASP A 58 22.22 -5.70 -25.92
CA ASP A 58 21.60 -4.47 -25.40
C ASP A 58 21.82 -4.33 -23.88
N PHE A 59 22.16 -5.39 -23.16
CA PHE A 59 22.56 -5.29 -21.76
C PHE A 59 23.82 -4.42 -21.57
N ALA A 60 24.66 -4.27 -22.61
CA ALA A 60 25.77 -3.33 -22.55
C ALA A 60 25.30 -1.85 -22.41
N ARG A 61 24.09 -1.53 -22.90
CA ARG A 61 23.49 -0.18 -22.79
C ARG A 61 23.06 0.15 -21.36
N VAL A 62 22.92 -0.85 -20.49
CA VAL A 62 22.58 -0.66 -19.07
C VAL A 62 23.65 0.15 -18.36
N LYS A 63 24.92 0.03 -18.80
CA LYS A 63 26.05 0.83 -18.28
C LYS A 63 25.78 2.34 -18.28
N ALA A 64 24.96 2.86 -19.21
CA ALA A 64 24.62 4.27 -19.31
C ALA A 64 23.72 4.81 -18.18
N ILE A 65 23.10 3.92 -17.39
CA ILE A 65 22.12 4.23 -16.34
C ILE A 65 22.59 3.70 -14.97
N ALA A 66 23.66 2.88 -14.97
CA ALA A 66 23.82 1.76 -14.06
C ALA A 66 24.43 2.03 -12.68
N PRO A 67 25.52 2.80 -12.47
CA PRO A 67 26.24 2.66 -11.21
C PRO A 67 25.42 3.04 -9.97
N PRO A 68 24.76 4.22 -9.91
CA PRO A 68 24.01 4.59 -8.73
C PRO A 68 22.66 3.86 -8.62
N LEU A 69 21.93 3.65 -9.73
CA LEU A 69 20.63 2.97 -9.69
C LEU A 69 20.77 1.50 -9.29
N ILE A 70 21.72 0.79 -9.89
CA ILE A 70 22.01 -0.61 -9.54
C ILE A 70 22.65 -0.67 -8.15
N GLY A 71 23.52 0.28 -7.80
CA GLY A 71 24.12 0.37 -6.47
C GLY A 71 23.08 0.47 -5.35
N PHE A 72 22.13 1.42 -5.45
CA PHE A 72 21.05 1.54 -4.47
C PHE A 72 20.18 0.28 -4.41
N PHE A 73 19.83 -0.30 -5.55
CA PHE A 73 19.03 -1.53 -5.57
C PHE A 73 19.79 -2.73 -4.97
N ALA A 74 21.09 -2.85 -5.24
CA ALA A 74 21.94 -3.87 -4.66
C ALA A 74 22.07 -3.72 -3.13
N ILE A 75 22.15 -2.48 -2.62
CA ILE A 75 22.12 -2.20 -1.18
C ILE A 75 20.80 -2.69 -0.57
N VAL A 76 19.66 -2.44 -1.21
CA VAL A 76 18.35 -2.93 -0.74
C VAL A 76 18.33 -4.46 -0.67
N LEU A 77 18.81 -5.15 -1.70
CA LEU A 77 18.89 -6.61 -1.71
C LEU A 77 19.86 -7.15 -0.65
N ALA A 78 21.01 -6.49 -0.47
CA ALA A 78 22.01 -6.88 0.53
C ALA A 78 21.48 -6.71 1.95
N LEU A 79 20.81 -5.60 2.25
CA LEU A 79 20.18 -5.37 3.55
C LEU A 79 18.99 -6.30 3.79
N GLY A 80 18.20 -6.59 2.75
CA GLY A 80 17.15 -7.60 2.81
C GLY A 80 17.70 -8.99 3.10
N ALA A 81 18.81 -9.39 2.48
CA ALA A 81 19.47 -10.66 2.78
C ALA A 81 20.06 -10.65 4.19
N LEU A 82 20.72 -9.56 4.61
CA LEU A 82 21.25 -9.41 5.97
C LEU A 82 20.14 -9.50 7.03
N SER A 83 18.95 -8.99 6.72
CA SER A 83 17.77 -9.04 7.59
C SER A 83 17.35 -10.47 7.96
N SER A 84 17.69 -11.48 7.14
CA SER A 84 17.35 -12.88 7.45
C SER A 84 18.10 -13.44 8.65
N LEU A 85 19.22 -12.81 9.05
CA LEU A 85 19.95 -13.18 10.27
C LEU A 85 19.20 -12.78 11.54
N TYR A 86 18.27 -11.84 11.43
CA TYR A 86 17.55 -11.22 12.55
C TYR A 86 16.03 -11.43 12.46
N SER A 87 15.58 -12.35 11.61
CA SER A 87 14.17 -12.62 11.37
C SER A 87 13.68 -13.85 12.14
N ALA A 88 12.38 -13.88 12.45
CA ALA A 88 11.68 -15.08 12.91
C ALA A 88 11.69 -16.22 11.89
N ASN A 89 11.64 -15.87 10.60
CA ASN A 89 11.66 -16.85 9.52
C ASN A 89 12.67 -16.44 8.44
N SER A 90 13.90 -16.93 8.58
CA SER A 90 14.99 -16.65 7.63
C SER A 90 14.69 -17.15 6.23
N TYR A 91 14.00 -18.30 6.11
CA TYR A 91 13.65 -18.88 4.81
C TYR A 91 12.66 -18.00 4.05
N GLU A 92 11.59 -17.55 4.71
CA GLU A 92 10.61 -16.65 4.09
C GLU A 92 11.23 -15.29 3.73
N THR A 93 12.08 -14.76 4.61
CA THR A 93 12.83 -13.52 4.34
C THR A 93 13.65 -13.62 3.06
N LEU A 94 14.46 -14.69 2.91
CA LEU A 94 15.25 -14.91 1.70
C LEU A 94 14.39 -15.15 0.46
N GLN A 95 13.22 -15.79 0.61
CA GLN A 95 12.27 -15.89 -0.50
C GLN A 95 11.76 -14.52 -0.96
N ASN A 96 11.49 -13.60 -0.04
CA ASN A 96 11.04 -12.24 -0.36
C ASN A 96 12.16 -11.43 -1.04
N VAL A 97 13.40 -11.56 -0.57
CA VAL A 97 14.57 -10.95 -1.25
C VAL A 97 14.73 -11.49 -2.67
N ARG A 98 14.62 -12.81 -2.85
CA ARG A 98 14.66 -13.44 -4.17
C ARG A 98 13.57 -12.91 -5.09
N ARG A 99 12.34 -12.74 -4.58
CA ARG A 99 11.22 -12.16 -5.35
C ARG A 99 11.52 -10.73 -5.77
N LEU A 100 11.98 -9.89 -4.84
CA LEU A 100 12.35 -8.50 -5.13
C LEU A 100 13.45 -8.42 -6.20
N ALA A 101 14.44 -9.31 -6.16
CA ALA A 101 15.49 -9.38 -7.19
C ALA A 101 14.90 -9.68 -8.59
N PHE A 102 13.90 -10.56 -8.69
CA PHE A 102 13.18 -10.81 -9.94
C PHE A 102 12.33 -9.63 -10.39
N ASP A 103 11.69 -8.91 -9.46
CA ASP A 103 10.99 -7.67 -9.82
C ASP A 103 11.96 -6.63 -10.41
N GLY A 104 13.17 -6.52 -9.85
CA GLY A 104 14.27 -5.72 -10.42
C GLY A 104 14.67 -6.16 -11.84
N LEU A 105 14.70 -7.46 -12.11
CA LEU A 105 14.92 -7.99 -13.46
C LEU A 105 13.79 -7.59 -14.42
N PHE A 106 12.52 -7.69 -13.99
CA PHE A 106 11.39 -7.32 -14.84
C PHE A 106 11.37 -5.83 -15.16
N MET A 107 11.77 -4.96 -14.23
CA MET A 107 12.02 -3.55 -14.50
C MET A 107 13.07 -3.37 -15.59
N LEU A 108 14.22 -4.06 -15.49
CA LEU A 108 15.30 -3.97 -16.46
C LEU A 108 14.87 -4.41 -17.86
N ILE A 109 14.15 -5.52 -17.95
CA ILE A 109 13.62 -6.05 -19.22
C ILE A 109 12.60 -5.09 -19.82
N SER A 110 11.66 -4.59 -19.02
CA SER A 110 10.69 -3.57 -19.46
C SER A 110 11.40 -2.33 -20.02
N TYR A 111 12.42 -1.83 -19.32
CA TYR A 111 13.24 -0.72 -19.79
C TYR A 111 13.92 -1.01 -21.14
N LEU A 112 14.61 -2.15 -21.27
CA LEU A 112 15.38 -2.48 -22.48
C LEU A 112 14.47 -2.74 -23.69
N VAL A 113 13.33 -3.39 -23.49
CA VAL A 113 12.31 -3.62 -24.53
C VAL A 113 11.79 -2.28 -25.04
N LEU A 114 11.36 -1.39 -24.13
CA LEU A 114 10.72 -0.13 -24.52
C LEU A 114 11.71 0.87 -25.13
N ARG A 115 12.99 0.83 -24.74
CA ARG A 115 14.05 1.63 -25.38
C ARG A 115 14.37 1.22 -26.80
N ARG A 116 14.00 -0.01 -27.18
CA ARG A 116 14.20 -0.50 -28.54
C ARG A 116 13.06 -0.12 -29.47
N LEU A 117 11.90 0.27 -28.92
CA LEU A 117 10.78 0.75 -29.72
C LEU A 117 11.10 2.11 -30.34
N ASP A 118 10.69 2.27 -31.60
CA ASP A 118 10.61 3.56 -32.25
C ASP A 118 9.44 4.37 -31.68
N SER A 119 9.33 5.64 -32.07
CA SER A 119 8.26 6.52 -31.55
C SER A 119 6.86 6.03 -31.89
N ARG A 120 6.67 5.36 -33.04
CA ARG A 120 5.38 4.76 -33.40
C ARG A 120 5.09 3.52 -32.56
N GLY A 121 6.05 2.61 -32.40
CA GLY A 121 5.92 1.43 -31.56
C GLY A 121 5.64 1.78 -30.09
N PHE A 122 6.32 2.80 -29.56
CA PHE A 122 6.05 3.27 -28.20
C PHE A 122 4.65 3.90 -28.05
N ALA A 123 4.18 4.65 -29.05
CA ALA A 123 2.82 5.17 -29.05
C ALA A 123 1.76 4.06 -29.05
N ILE A 124 1.97 2.98 -29.82
CA ILE A 124 1.09 1.81 -29.82
C ILE A 124 1.11 1.13 -28.44
N PHE A 125 2.30 0.91 -27.87
CA PHE A 125 2.44 0.39 -26.51
C PHE A 125 1.67 1.25 -25.50
N PHE A 126 1.80 2.57 -25.58
CA PHE A 126 1.10 3.49 -24.68
C PHE A 126 -0.42 3.41 -24.83
N MET A 127 -0.96 3.35 -26.05
CA MET A 127 -2.40 3.16 -26.28
C MET A 127 -2.90 1.86 -25.67
N LEU A 128 -2.17 0.75 -25.84
CA LEU A 128 -2.52 -0.54 -25.24
C LEU A 128 -2.41 -0.49 -23.72
N LEU A 129 -1.40 0.19 -23.17
CA LEU A 129 -1.26 0.40 -21.73
C LEU A 129 -2.47 1.16 -21.17
N LEU A 130 -3.00 2.17 -21.87
CA LEU A 130 -4.21 2.87 -21.45
C LEU A 130 -5.41 1.91 -21.40
N VAL A 131 -5.59 1.04 -22.38
CA VAL A 131 -6.66 0.02 -22.35
C VAL A 131 -6.50 -0.90 -21.13
N VAL A 132 -5.28 -1.40 -20.91
CA VAL A 132 -4.95 -2.30 -19.78
C VAL A 132 -5.20 -1.63 -18.42
N VAL A 133 -4.90 -0.34 -18.29
CA VAL A 133 -5.06 0.39 -17.03
C VAL A 133 -6.52 0.80 -16.82
N PHE A 134 -7.21 1.32 -17.84
CA PHE A 134 -8.54 1.90 -17.70
C PHE A 134 -9.69 0.89 -17.70
N ILE A 135 -9.46 -0.36 -18.14
CA ILE A 135 -10.44 -1.43 -17.94
C ILE A 135 -10.73 -1.67 -16.45
N GLN A 136 -9.75 -1.40 -15.57
CA GLN A 136 -9.86 -1.62 -14.13
C GLN A 136 -10.81 -0.61 -13.45
N PRO A 137 -10.65 0.72 -13.61
CA PRO A 137 -11.66 1.70 -13.22
C PRO A 137 -13.06 1.45 -13.78
N VAL A 138 -13.17 1.10 -15.07
CA VAL A 138 -14.48 0.82 -15.70
C VAL A 138 -15.15 -0.37 -15.02
N ALA A 139 -14.41 -1.48 -14.84
CA ALA A 139 -14.92 -2.65 -14.13
C ALA A 139 -15.35 -2.28 -12.71
N THR A 140 -14.58 -1.45 -12.00
CA THR A 140 -14.89 -1.02 -10.62
C THR A 140 -16.21 -0.26 -10.53
N ILE A 141 -16.51 0.61 -11.49
CA ILE A 141 -17.79 1.34 -11.55
C ILE A 141 -18.94 0.35 -11.82
N VAL A 142 -18.74 -0.60 -12.74
CA VAL A 142 -19.75 -1.62 -13.06
C VAL A 142 -20.05 -2.50 -11.84
N ASP A 143 -19.01 -2.97 -11.16
CA ASP A 143 -19.10 -3.78 -9.93
C ASP A 143 -19.90 -3.06 -8.84
N PHE A 144 -19.59 -1.77 -8.60
CA PHE A 144 -20.39 -0.94 -7.70
C PHE A 144 -21.84 -0.79 -8.14
N GLY A 145 -22.09 -0.62 -9.45
CA GLY A 145 -23.45 -0.51 -9.99
C GLY A 145 -24.27 -1.78 -9.80
N ILE A 146 -23.63 -2.96 -9.91
CA ILE A 146 -24.25 -4.26 -9.64
C ILE A 146 -24.58 -4.39 -8.16
N ASP A 147 -23.64 -4.10 -7.27
CA ASP A 147 -23.87 -4.16 -5.81
C ASP A 147 -24.98 -3.16 -5.41
N TYR A 148 -25.02 -1.98 -6.03
CA TYR A 148 -26.07 -0.97 -5.80
C TYR A 148 -27.45 -1.51 -6.20
N ALA A 149 -27.56 -2.12 -7.39
CA ALA A 149 -28.81 -2.66 -7.91
C ALA A 149 -29.34 -3.83 -7.06
N ASN A 150 -28.44 -4.63 -6.47
CA ASN A 150 -28.80 -5.75 -5.61
C ASN A 150 -29.17 -5.34 -4.17
N GLY A 151 -28.96 -4.08 -3.79
CA GLY A 151 -29.16 -3.61 -2.42
C GLY A 151 -28.04 -4.03 -1.46
N ASP A 152 -26.90 -4.51 -1.97
CA ASP A 152 -25.76 -5.01 -1.19
C ASP A 152 -24.79 -3.88 -0.77
N ILE A 153 -25.23 -2.62 -0.86
CA ILE A 153 -24.39 -1.47 -0.52
C ILE A 153 -24.54 -1.08 0.93
N SER A 154 -23.43 -1.22 1.64
CA SER A 154 -23.18 -0.64 2.94
C SER A 154 -22.22 0.55 2.82
N VAL A 155 -22.15 1.37 3.86
CA VAL A 155 -21.16 2.46 3.97
C VAL A 155 -19.70 1.96 3.87
N ASN A 156 -19.48 0.65 4.05
CA ASN A 156 -18.16 0.01 3.97
C ASN A 156 -17.94 -0.80 2.68
N THR A 157 -18.88 -0.79 1.74
CA THR A 157 -18.71 -1.49 0.46
C THR A 157 -17.54 -0.87 -0.31
N ARG A 158 -16.70 -1.74 -0.87
CA ARG A 158 -15.50 -1.37 -1.63
C ARG A 158 -15.46 -2.15 -2.93
N ALA A 159 -15.95 -1.54 -4.00
CA ALA A 159 -15.89 -2.16 -5.31
C ALA A 159 -14.45 -2.31 -5.79
N THR A 160 -14.16 -3.42 -6.47
CA THR A 160 -12.81 -3.75 -6.99
C THR A 160 -12.86 -4.25 -8.43
N GLY A 161 -14.03 -4.16 -9.07
CA GLY A 161 -14.25 -4.47 -10.47
C GLY A 161 -14.40 -5.96 -10.70
N PHE A 162 -13.28 -6.68 -10.64
CA PHE A 162 -13.28 -8.14 -10.81
C PHE A 162 -13.45 -8.89 -9.48
N LYS A 163 -13.98 -8.22 -8.44
CA LYS A 163 -14.11 -8.78 -7.09
C LYS A 163 -12.77 -9.30 -6.55
N ASN A 164 -11.76 -8.44 -6.56
CA ASN A 164 -10.49 -8.70 -5.92
C ASN A 164 -10.66 -8.65 -4.39
N ASP A 165 -10.26 -9.71 -3.70
CA ASP A 165 -10.40 -9.85 -2.24
C ASP A 165 -9.58 -8.81 -1.46
N GLN A 166 -8.57 -8.21 -2.10
CA GLN A 166 -7.67 -7.22 -1.51
C GLN A 166 -8.06 -5.79 -1.90
N ALA A 167 -9.24 -5.34 -1.48
CA ALA A 167 -9.81 -4.06 -1.93
C ALA A 167 -8.95 -2.81 -1.68
N LEU A 168 -8.15 -2.80 -0.61
CA LEU A 168 -7.19 -1.72 -0.33
C LEU A 168 -5.98 -1.75 -1.28
N VAL A 169 -5.42 -2.93 -1.49
CA VAL A 169 -4.27 -3.15 -2.40
C VAL A 169 -4.67 -2.82 -3.82
N TYR A 170 -5.91 -3.14 -4.21
CA TYR A 170 -6.47 -2.83 -5.52
C TYR A 170 -6.49 -1.33 -5.81
N SER A 171 -6.67 -0.46 -4.81
CA SER A 171 -6.66 0.98 -5.00
C SER A 171 -5.39 1.53 -5.66
N PHE A 172 -4.28 0.78 -5.61
CA PHE A 172 -3.05 1.06 -6.35
C PHE A 172 -3.31 1.31 -7.84
N ILE A 173 -4.12 0.47 -8.51
CA ILE A 173 -4.34 0.58 -9.95
C ILE A 173 -5.24 1.78 -10.29
N LEU A 174 -6.20 2.09 -9.42
CA LEU A 174 -7.08 3.25 -9.56
C LEU A 174 -6.29 4.55 -9.40
N LEU A 175 -5.38 4.60 -8.42
CA LEU A 175 -4.47 5.72 -8.23
C LEU A 175 -3.53 5.90 -9.43
N PHE A 176 -3.04 4.80 -10.02
CA PHE A 176 -2.22 4.85 -11.23
C PHE A 176 -3.00 5.38 -12.45
N ALA A 177 -4.23 4.92 -12.66
CA ALA A 177 -5.12 5.43 -13.70
C ALA A 177 -5.40 6.92 -13.54
N ALA A 178 -5.65 7.37 -12.30
CA ALA A 178 -5.82 8.79 -11.98
C ALA A 178 -4.54 9.59 -12.28
N ALA A 179 -3.36 9.11 -11.89
CA ALA A 179 -2.10 9.79 -12.15
C ALA A 179 -1.79 9.93 -13.66
N LEU A 180 -2.06 8.88 -14.46
CA LEU A 180 -1.92 8.94 -15.92
C LEU A 180 -2.90 9.93 -16.55
N SER A 181 -4.18 9.91 -16.16
CA SER A 181 -5.17 10.87 -16.69
C SER A 181 -4.87 12.31 -16.29
N ILE A 182 -4.37 12.56 -15.08
CA ILE A 182 -3.87 13.88 -14.66
C ILE A 182 -2.71 14.33 -15.56
N ALA A 183 -1.73 13.46 -15.82
CA ALA A 183 -0.64 13.80 -16.74
C ALA A 183 -1.16 14.09 -18.16
N MET A 184 -2.11 13.30 -18.67
CA MET A 184 -2.74 13.53 -19.97
C MET A 184 -3.48 14.87 -20.03
N LEU A 185 -4.23 15.25 -19.00
CA LEU A 185 -4.94 16.54 -18.93
C LEU A 185 -4.00 17.74 -19.13
N TRP A 186 -2.83 17.66 -18.50
CA TRP A 186 -1.81 18.71 -18.59
C TRP A 186 -1.05 18.71 -19.91
N LEU A 187 -0.76 17.53 -20.44
CA LEU A 187 0.10 17.35 -21.61
C LEU A 187 -0.66 17.26 -22.94
N THR A 188 -1.98 17.38 -22.93
CA THR A 188 -2.79 17.38 -24.15
C THR A 188 -3.56 18.70 -24.33
N ARG A 189 -3.92 18.99 -25.58
CA ARG A 189 -4.60 20.21 -26.02
C ARG A 189 -5.83 19.84 -26.89
N GLY A 190 -6.77 20.77 -27.05
CA GLY A 190 -7.96 20.59 -27.89
C GLY A 190 -8.81 19.38 -27.49
N LYS A 191 -9.33 18.62 -28.47
CA LYS A 191 -10.18 17.43 -28.25
C LYS A 191 -9.50 16.36 -27.38
N ALA A 192 -8.18 16.23 -27.46
CA ALA A 192 -7.43 15.27 -26.65
C ALA A 192 -7.52 15.55 -25.15
N ARG A 193 -7.62 16.83 -24.78
CA ARG A 193 -7.84 17.22 -23.39
C ARG A 193 -9.23 16.83 -22.88
N LEU A 194 -10.25 16.90 -23.73
CA LEU A 194 -11.61 16.47 -23.38
C LEU A 194 -11.66 14.96 -23.12
N TYR A 195 -11.04 14.15 -23.97
CA TYR A 195 -10.93 12.70 -23.71
C TYR A 195 -10.14 12.40 -22.43
N SER A 196 -9.07 13.15 -22.17
CA SER A 196 -8.29 13.04 -20.93
C SER A 196 -9.12 13.40 -19.70
N ALA A 197 -10.00 14.40 -19.79
CA ALA A 197 -10.95 14.74 -18.74
C ALA A 197 -11.97 13.62 -18.51
N GLY A 198 -12.49 13.00 -19.59
CA GLY A 198 -13.36 11.84 -19.49
C GLY A 198 -12.70 10.67 -18.76
N LEU A 199 -11.44 10.34 -19.11
CA LEU A 199 -10.66 9.31 -18.41
C LEU A 199 -10.42 9.65 -16.93
N PHE A 200 -10.15 10.92 -16.62
CA PHE A 200 -10.00 11.36 -15.23
C PHE A 200 -11.32 11.21 -14.43
N VAL A 201 -12.46 11.55 -15.03
CA VAL A 201 -13.78 11.35 -14.41
C VAL A 201 -14.04 9.87 -14.15
N ILE A 202 -13.72 8.98 -15.10
CA ILE A 202 -13.82 7.52 -14.90
C ILE A 202 -12.94 7.07 -13.73
N ALA A 203 -11.69 7.53 -13.65
CA ALA A 203 -10.80 7.19 -12.54
C ALA A 203 -11.34 7.72 -11.19
N LEU A 204 -11.88 8.94 -11.16
CA LEU A 204 -12.46 9.54 -9.96
C LEU A 204 -13.69 8.78 -9.47
N LEU A 205 -14.61 8.43 -10.38
CA LEU A 205 -15.79 7.63 -10.06
C LEU A 205 -15.41 6.24 -9.52
N ALA A 206 -14.40 5.61 -10.11
CA ALA A 206 -13.89 4.33 -9.62
C ALA A 206 -13.27 4.43 -8.22
N ILE A 207 -12.52 5.51 -7.93
CA ILE A 207 -11.96 5.76 -6.59
C ILE A 207 -13.10 5.97 -5.57
N LEU A 208 -14.15 6.70 -5.95
CA LEU A 208 -15.35 6.87 -5.11
C LEU A 208 -16.05 5.54 -4.84
N ALA A 209 -16.23 4.71 -5.87
CA ALA A 209 -16.82 3.37 -5.78
C ALA A 209 -16.00 2.39 -4.91
N ASN A 210 -14.67 2.47 -4.97
CA ASN A 210 -13.77 1.68 -4.12
C ASN A 210 -13.75 2.18 -2.66
N ASN A 211 -14.08 3.45 -2.41
CA ASN A 211 -14.26 4.03 -1.08
C ASN A 211 -13.05 3.86 -0.13
N SER A 212 -11.84 3.87 -0.68
CA SER A 212 -10.60 3.77 0.09
C SER A 212 -10.10 5.15 0.51
N ARG A 213 -10.25 5.47 1.80
CA ARG A 213 -10.05 6.82 2.37
C ARG A 213 -8.69 7.44 2.07
N LEU A 214 -7.62 6.65 2.19
CA LEU A 214 -6.24 7.09 1.92
C LEU A 214 -6.02 7.52 0.46
N VAL A 215 -6.80 6.95 -0.47
CA VAL A 215 -6.66 7.21 -1.90
C VAL A 215 -7.15 8.62 -2.22
N PHE A 216 -8.13 9.14 -1.48
CA PHE A 216 -8.55 10.53 -1.61
C PHE A 216 -7.44 11.50 -1.22
N VAL A 217 -6.72 11.21 -0.13
CA VAL A 217 -5.56 12.02 0.30
C VAL A 217 -4.46 11.97 -0.77
N ALA A 218 -4.15 10.78 -1.27
CA ALA A 218 -3.18 10.58 -2.34
C ALA A 218 -3.58 11.29 -3.64
N LEU A 219 -4.86 11.24 -4.02
CA LEU A 219 -5.42 11.90 -5.20
C LEU A 219 -5.34 13.42 -5.08
N PHE A 220 -5.61 13.98 -3.89
CA PHE A 220 -5.46 15.40 -3.65
C PHE A 220 -4.01 15.84 -3.90
N VAL A 221 -3.02 15.10 -3.39
CA VAL A 221 -1.60 15.37 -3.66
C VAL A 221 -1.28 15.21 -5.16
N ALA A 222 -1.81 14.19 -5.82
CA ALA A 222 -1.64 13.97 -7.25
C ALA A 222 -2.13 15.16 -8.10
N LEU A 223 -3.26 15.78 -7.71
CA LEU A 223 -3.83 16.94 -8.39
C LEU A 223 -2.99 18.21 -8.22
N LEU A 224 -2.31 18.36 -7.08
CA LEU A 224 -1.41 19.49 -6.83
C LEU A 224 -0.07 19.37 -7.55
N LEU A 225 0.41 18.14 -7.82
CA LEU A 225 1.76 17.93 -8.30
C LEU A 225 2.08 18.57 -9.66
N PRO A 226 1.19 18.58 -10.67
CA PRO A 226 1.44 19.30 -11.92
C PRO A 226 1.71 20.80 -11.72
N PHE A 227 1.06 21.43 -10.74
CA PHE A 227 1.32 22.82 -10.33
C PHE A 227 2.69 22.99 -9.64
N LEU A 228 3.36 21.91 -9.26
CA LEU A 228 4.73 21.97 -8.76
C LEU A 228 5.74 21.70 -9.88
N LEU A 229 5.42 20.79 -10.79
CA LEU A 229 6.29 20.36 -11.88
C LEU A 229 6.44 21.42 -12.98
N PHE A 230 5.34 22.03 -13.42
CA PHE A 230 5.34 22.96 -14.54
C PHE A 230 5.43 24.43 -14.11
N ARG A 231 5.92 25.28 -15.01
CA ARG A 231 5.94 26.74 -14.82
C ARG A 231 4.59 27.36 -15.22
N PHE A 232 4.07 28.28 -14.40
CA PHE A 232 2.87 29.06 -14.71
C PHE A 232 2.92 30.43 -14.03
N ALA A 233 2.37 31.45 -14.71
CA ALA A 233 2.42 32.84 -14.24
C ALA A 233 1.74 33.03 -12.87
N TYR A 234 0.61 32.35 -12.65
CA TYR A 234 -0.17 32.46 -11.42
C TYR A 234 0.17 31.42 -10.34
N LYS A 235 1.26 30.66 -10.55
CA LYS A 235 2.20 30.22 -9.52
C LYS A 235 1.69 30.06 -8.08
N ARG A 236 2.34 30.93 -7.32
CA ARG A 236 2.10 31.38 -5.97
C ARG A 236 0.63 31.61 -5.63
N TRP A 237 -0.17 32.20 -6.51
CA TRP A 237 -1.55 32.58 -6.19
C TRP A 237 -2.47 31.35 -6.12
N ILE A 238 -2.36 30.43 -7.08
CA ILE A 238 -3.14 29.19 -7.07
C ILE A 238 -2.74 28.33 -5.88
N LEU A 239 -1.43 28.16 -5.63
CA LEU A 239 -0.95 27.37 -4.50
C LEU A 239 -1.32 28.00 -3.15
N ALA A 240 -1.26 29.32 -3.03
CA ALA A 240 -1.68 30.03 -1.81
C ALA A 240 -3.20 29.89 -1.59
N PHE A 241 -4.01 30.02 -2.64
CA PHE A 241 -5.46 29.86 -2.55
C PHE A 241 -5.84 28.42 -2.15
N VAL A 242 -5.28 27.41 -2.83
CA VAL A 242 -5.58 26.01 -2.50
C VAL A 242 -5.02 25.62 -1.12
N GLY A 243 -3.85 26.14 -0.75
CA GLY A 243 -3.30 25.99 0.60
C GLY A 243 -4.21 26.62 1.67
N GLY A 244 -4.73 27.83 1.40
CA GLY A 244 -5.68 28.51 2.26
C GLY A 244 -7.00 27.72 2.42
N LEU A 245 -7.54 27.19 1.32
CA LEU A 245 -8.72 26.32 1.36
C LEU A 245 -8.48 25.03 2.14
N ALA A 246 -7.31 24.40 1.98
CA ALA A 246 -6.96 23.20 2.72
C ALA A 246 -6.85 23.47 4.23
N LEU A 247 -6.21 24.57 4.63
CA LEU A 247 -6.13 25.00 6.02
C LEU A 247 -7.52 25.31 6.60
N ALA A 248 -8.36 26.03 5.86
CA ALA A 248 -9.74 26.31 6.24
C ALA A 248 -10.55 25.02 6.42
N PHE A 249 -10.40 24.06 5.50
CA PHE A 249 -11.05 22.76 5.58
C PHE A 249 -10.61 21.98 6.84
N VAL A 250 -9.31 21.91 7.12
CA VAL A 250 -8.79 21.26 8.33
C VAL A 250 -9.31 21.94 9.59
N ALA A 251 -9.37 23.28 9.63
CA ALA A 251 -9.92 24.02 10.75
C ALA A 251 -11.42 23.71 10.96
N VAL A 252 -12.20 23.70 9.88
CA VAL A 252 -13.63 23.34 9.92
C VAL A 252 -13.83 21.91 10.39
N VAL A 253 -13.06 20.95 9.85
CA VAL A 253 -13.12 19.54 10.28
C VAL A 253 -12.71 19.39 11.74
N TYR A 254 -11.67 20.11 12.19
CA TYR A 254 -11.26 20.10 13.59
C TYR A 254 -12.40 20.54 14.51
N VAL A 255 -13.08 21.65 14.21
CA VAL A 255 -14.20 22.12 15.04
C VAL A 255 -15.42 21.19 14.92
N ALA A 256 -15.81 20.80 13.71
CA ALA A 256 -17.00 19.98 13.47
C ALA A 256 -16.87 18.55 14.04
N SER A 257 -15.65 18.00 14.00
CA SER A 257 -15.39 16.61 14.44
C SER A 257 -15.59 16.37 15.93
N ALA A 258 -15.64 17.42 16.75
CA ALA A 258 -15.90 17.30 18.18
C ALA A 258 -17.23 16.59 18.48
N GLN A 259 -18.23 16.75 17.61
CA GLN A 259 -19.55 16.13 17.73
C GLN A 259 -19.66 14.78 16.99
N TRP A 260 -18.63 14.39 16.24
CA TRP A 260 -18.64 13.12 15.52
C TRP A 260 -18.39 11.96 16.49
N ASN A 261 -18.80 10.76 16.07
CA ASN A 261 -18.49 9.52 16.77
C ASN A 261 -16.97 9.35 16.97
N GLU A 262 -16.59 8.61 18.01
CA GLU A 262 -15.20 8.46 18.47
C GLU A 262 -14.21 8.09 17.35
N ARG A 263 -14.65 7.29 16.37
CA ARG A 263 -13.88 6.91 15.19
C ARG A 263 -13.45 8.06 14.29
N TYR A 264 -14.23 9.14 14.24
CA TYR A 264 -13.98 10.30 13.36
C TYR A 264 -13.74 11.59 14.15
N ASN A 265 -13.65 11.51 15.48
CA ASN A 265 -13.45 12.67 16.35
C ASN A 265 -11.99 13.16 16.32
N PHE A 266 -11.64 13.89 15.25
CA PHE A 266 -10.30 14.45 15.05
C PHE A 266 -9.94 15.46 16.13
N HIS A 267 -10.89 16.25 16.64
CA HIS A 267 -10.72 17.16 17.76
C HIS A 267 -10.14 16.45 18.99
N LYS A 268 -10.80 15.37 19.42
CA LYS A 268 -10.40 14.55 20.55
C LYS A 268 -9.01 13.94 20.33
N MET A 269 -8.77 13.36 19.14
CA MET A 269 -7.48 12.77 18.77
C MET A 269 -6.35 13.79 18.82
N ALA A 270 -6.53 14.97 18.22
CA ALA A 270 -5.50 16.01 18.17
C ALA A 270 -5.14 16.55 19.57
N ASN A 271 -6.14 16.74 20.45
CA ASN A 271 -5.91 17.29 21.79
C ASN A 271 -5.26 16.28 22.76
N HIS A 272 -5.42 14.97 22.54
CA HIS A 272 -4.92 13.93 23.44
C HIS A 272 -3.76 13.10 22.85
N LEU A 273 -3.34 13.38 21.61
CA LEU A 273 -2.29 12.61 20.93
C LEU A 273 -0.97 12.62 21.71
N SER A 274 -0.53 13.79 22.19
CA SER A 274 0.71 13.91 22.96
C SER A 274 0.65 13.14 24.27
N TYR A 275 -0.50 13.18 24.95
CA TYR A 275 -0.75 12.44 26.17
C TYR A 275 -0.70 10.93 25.94
N VAL A 276 -1.36 10.41 24.90
CA VAL A 276 -1.27 8.98 24.57
C VAL A 276 0.16 8.59 24.19
N LEU A 277 0.85 9.41 23.39
CA LEU A 277 2.22 9.15 22.95
C LEU A 277 3.25 9.19 24.08
N SER A 278 2.96 9.77 25.24
CA SER A 278 3.87 9.71 26.40
C SER A 278 3.91 8.33 27.06
N PHE A 279 2.91 7.47 26.85
CA PHE A 279 2.88 6.11 27.42
C PHE A 279 3.62 5.11 26.54
N GLU A 280 4.29 4.13 27.16
CA GLU A 280 4.89 3.00 26.43
C GLU A 280 3.83 2.20 25.63
N PRO A 281 4.19 1.56 24.51
CA PRO A 281 3.26 0.83 23.65
C PRO A 281 2.33 -0.12 24.41
N ALA A 282 2.85 -0.90 25.36
CA ALA A 282 2.06 -1.85 26.11
C ALA A 282 1.07 -1.20 27.10
N LEU A 283 1.35 0.04 27.55
CA LEU A 283 0.48 0.82 28.42
C LEU A 283 -0.65 1.52 27.65
N MET A 284 -0.54 1.66 26.32
CA MET A 284 -1.56 2.35 25.53
C MET A 284 -2.94 1.67 25.60
N GLY A 285 -2.99 0.36 25.89
CA GLY A 285 -4.24 -0.36 26.12
C GLY A 285 -5.09 0.21 27.26
N ARG A 286 -4.55 1.09 28.12
CA ARG A 286 -5.31 1.83 29.15
C ARG A 286 -6.42 2.72 28.56
N PHE A 287 -6.24 3.19 27.32
CA PHE A 287 -7.20 4.05 26.62
C PHE A 287 -8.16 3.28 25.70
N ASP A 288 -7.94 1.98 25.50
CA ASP A 288 -8.79 1.17 24.63
C ASP A 288 -9.94 0.54 25.40
N LYS A 289 -11.18 0.89 25.07
CA LYS A 289 -12.37 0.29 25.69
C LYS A 289 -12.52 -1.21 25.40
N ALA A 290 -11.95 -1.70 24.30
CA ALA A 290 -12.03 -3.11 23.93
C ALA A 290 -11.15 -4.01 24.80
N CYS A 291 -10.10 -3.47 25.41
CA CYS A 291 -9.25 -4.20 26.34
C CYS A 291 -9.97 -4.37 27.69
N THR A 292 -10.69 -5.46 27.88
CA THR A 292 -11.29 -5.81 29.17
C THR A 292 -10.32 -6.67 29.99
N PRO A 293 -10.30 -6.55 31.34
CA PRO A 293 -9.53 -7.47 32.15
C PRO A 293 -10.11 -8.87 31.93
N GLU A 294 -9.37 -9.72 31.23
CA GLU A 294 -9.81 -11.09 31.00
C GLU A 294 -9.84 -11.85 32.32
N VAL A 295 -11.04 -12.37 32.64
CA VAL A 295 -11.18 -13.54 33.49
C VAL A 295 -11.01 -14.74 32.56
N ILE A 296 -9.80 -15.30 32.51
CA ILE A 296 -9.53 -16.50 31.73
C ILE A 296 -10.25 -17.68 32.41
N PHE A 297 -11.35 -18.15 31.84
CA PHE A 297 -11.91 -19.46 32.17
C PHE A 297 -11.16 -20.53 31.39
N TYR A 298 -10.24 -21.23 32.04
CA TYR A 298 -9.59 -22.39 31.45
C TYR A 298 -10.59 -23.55 31.36
N ASN A 299 -10.78 -24.03 30.14
CA ASN A 299 -11.60 -25.18 29.81
C ASN A 299 -10.81 -26.46 30.12
N ASN A 300 -10.75 -26.87 31.39
CA ASN A 300 -10.35 -28.22 31.78
C ASN A 300 -11.05 -28.61 33.10
N ALA A 301 -12.01 -29.53 32.97
CA ALA A 301 -12.70 -30.25 34.05
C ALA A 301 -13.46 -29.41 35.10
N PHE A 302 -14.62 -28.87 34.71
CA PHE A 302 -15.66 -28.58 35.71
C PHE A 302 -16.50 -29.85 35.94
N ASP A 303 -16.24 -30.53 37.06
CA ASP A 303 -17.21 -31.46 37.65
C ASP A 303 -18.26 -30.62 38.39
N PHE A 304 -19.40 -30.38 37.74
CA PHE A 304 -20.48 -29.52 38.24
C PHE A 304 -21.23 -30.07 39.45
N THR A 305 -20.82 -31.22 40.00
CA THR A 305 -21.47 -31.86 41.15
C THR A 305 -20.78 -31.57 42.49
N LYS A 306 -19.64 -30.87 42.49
CA LYS A 306 -18.89 -30.56 43.71
C LYS A 306 -18.80 -29.05 43.96
N PRO A 307 -18.91 -28.59 45.23
CA PRO A 307 -18.53 -27.23 45.56
C PRO A 307 -17.06 -27.01 45.20
N LEU A 308 -16.77 -25.88 44.55
CA LEU A 308 -15.44 -25.46 44.12
C LEU A 308 -14.45 -25.49 45.30
N ALA A 309 -13.66 -26.55 45.42
CA ALA A 309 -12.58 -26.66 46.37
C ALA A 309 -11.30 -26.08 45.75
N PHE A 310 -10.85 -24.94 46.28
CA PHE A 310 -9.60 -24.29 45.88
C PHE A 310 -8.40 -25.12 46.36
N HIS A 311 -7.79 -25.89 45.47
CA HIS A 311 -6.48 -26.48 45.75
C HIS A 311 -5.37 -25.51 45.28
N ALA A 312 -4.69 -24.91 46.25
CA ALA A 312 -3.44 -24.19 46.05
C ALA A 312 -2.36 -25.18 45.57
N TYR A 313 -2.10 -25.22 44.26
CA TYR A 313 -0.93 -25.91 43.73
C TYR A 313 0.27 -24.97 43.72
N ASN A 314 1.36 -25.46 44.32
CA ASN A 314 2.55 -24.71 44.64
C ASN A 314 3.59 -24.77 43.50
N HIS A 315 4.28 -23.64 43.33
CA HIS A 315 5.50 -23.35 42.56
C HIS A 315 5.47 -23.17 41.02
N ASN A 316 5.84 -21.95 40.61
CA ASN A 316 6.47 -21.52 39.34
C ASN A 316 5.62 -21.14 38.11
N SER A 317 4.33 -20.81 38.23
CA SER A 317 3.61 -20.13 37.14
C SER A 317 2.80 -18.93 37.63
N LEU A 318 3.14 -17.76 37.08
CA LEU A 318 2.49 -16.46 37.27
C LEU A 318 1.01 -16.51 36.90
N PHE A 319 0.11 -16.34 37.85
CA PHE A 319 -1.25 -15.85 37.57
C PHE A 319 -1.76 -14.97 38.71
N PHE A 320 -1.82 -13.66 38.45
CA PHE A 320 -2.44 -12.68 39.34
C PHE A 320 -3.95 -12.62 39.09
N THR A 321 -4.70 -12.78 40.17
CA THR A 321 -6.11 -12.46 40.33
C THR A 321 -6.29 -11.00 40.76
N LYS A 322 -7.28 -10.28 40.21
CA LYS A 322 -8.18 -9.42 40.98
C LYS A 322 -9.40 -8.95 40.18
N TYR A 323 -10.58 -9.22 40.73
CA TYR A 323 -11.92 -9.12 40.15
C TYR A 323 -12.63 -7.81 40.50
N SER A 324 -13.53 -7.33 39.62
CA SER A 324 -14.66 -6.46 40.00
C SER A 324 -16.00 -6.74 39.27
N ALA A 325 -16.09 -7.69 38.33
CA ALA A 325 -17.30 -7.89 37.52
C ALA A 325 -18.19 -9.11 37.90
N ILE A 326 -17.85 -9.86 38.95
CA ILE A 326 -18.53 -11.12 39.30
C ILE A 326 -20.02 -10.92 39.65
N SER A 327 -20.39 -9.85 40.35
CA SER A 327 -21.77 -9.64 40.81
C SER A 327 -22.77 -9.37 39.68
N ALA A 328 -22.32 -8.78 38.57
CA ALA A 328 -23.16 -8.53 37.39
C ALA A 328 -23.41 -9.82 36.60
N LEU A 329 -22.37 -10.63 36.38
CA LEU A 329 -22.48 -11.92 35.69
C LEU A 329 -23.34 -12.92 36.47
N ILE A 330 -23.20 -12.99 37.80
CA ILE A 330 -24.05 -13.85 38.64
C ILE A 330 -25.54 -13.46 38.54
N LYS A 331 -25.83 -12.16 38.49
CA LYS A 331 -27.21 -11.65 38.34
C LYS A 331 -27.81 -11.98 36.97
N GLU A 332 -27.00 -11.99 35.91
CA GLU A 332 -27.43 -12.34 34.56
C GLU A 332 -27.65 -13.87 34.41
N PHE A 333 -26.73 -14.69 34.94
CA PHE A 333 -26.85 -16.15 34.91
C PHE A 333 -27.94 -16.72 35.82
N SER A 334 -28.29 -16.04 36.92
CA SER A 334 -29.35 -16.49 37.84
C SER A 334 -30.78 -16.30 37.31
N THR A 335 -30.95 -15.64 36.16
CA THR A 335 -32.28 -15.43 35.54
C THR A 335 -32.58 -16.40 34.39
N LEU A 336 -31.66 -17.29 34.04
CA LEU A 336 -31.81 -18.24 32.94
C LEU A 336 -32.28 -19.60 33.49
N GLU A 337 -33.59 -19.76 33.66
CA GLU A 337 -34.21 -21.04 34.00
C GLU A 337 -34.16 -22.03 32.81
N SER A 338 -33.57 -23.19 33.09
CA SER A 338 -33.76 -24.52 32.46
C SER A 338 -33.88 -24.64 30.93
N SER A 339 -32.75 -24.83 30.25
CA SER A 339 -32.60 -25.80 29.13
C SER A 339 -31.09 -26.00 28.83
N ALA A 340 -30.43 -26.87 29.60
CA ALA A 340 -29.01 -26.71 29.97
C ALA A 340 -27.93 -26.85 28.86
N ASP A 341 -28.20 -27.36 27.64
CA ASP A 341 -27.10 -27.62 26.69
C ASP A 341 -27.01 -26.68 25.47
N PHE A 342 -28.09 -26.00 25.06
CA PHE A 342 -28.06 -25.14 23.86
C PHE A 342 -27.89 -23.65 24.20
N THR A 343 -28.37 -23.22 25.37
CA THR A 343 -28.30 -21.82 25.82
C THR A 343 -26.96 -21.45 26.44
N ILE A 344 -26.24 -22.38 27.06
CA ILE A 344 -24.90 -22.09 27.64
C ILE A 344 -23.87 -21.88 26.53
N LYS A 345 -23.89 -22.68 25.45
CA LYS A 345 -23.03 -22.45 24.28
C LYS A 345 -23.39 -21.15 23.55
N GLY A 346 -24.68 -20.83 23.45
CA GLY A 346 -25.17 -19.57 22.88
C GLY A 346 -24.90 -18.34 23.78
N ALA A 347 -24.91 -18.49 25.10
CA ALA A 347 -24.57 -17.46 26.07
C ALA A 347 -23.05 -17.28 26.18
N TYR A 348 -22.27 -18.36 26.11
CA TYR A 348 -20.81 -18.34 26.01
C TYR A 348 -20.35 -17.72 24.70
N LEU A 349 -20.99 -18.02 23.57
CA LEU A 349 -20.72 -17.37 22.27
C LEU A 349 -21.16 -15.90 22.26
N ARG A 350 -22.22 -15.52 22.99
CA ARG A 350 -22.64 -14.12 23.16
C ARG A 350 -21.73 -13.35 24.11
N ALA A 351 -21.30 -13.98 25.21
CA ALA A 351 -20.37 -13.43 26.18
C ALA A 351 -18.95 -13.37 25.61
N SER A 352 -18.48 -14.35 24.84
CA SER A 352 -17.20 -14.28 24.13
C SER A 352 -17.23 -13.27 22.98
N ARG A 353 -18.39 -13.09 22.32
CA ARG A 353 -18.64 -11.95 21.42
C ARG A 353 -18.65 -10.59 22.14
N HIS A 354 -18.86 -10.55 23.46
CA HIS A 354 -18.83 -9.32 24.25
C HIS A 354 -17.52 -9.12 25.05
N TYR A 355 -16.75 -10.18 25.33
CA TYR A 355 -15.66 -10.15 26.32
C TYR A 355 -14.37 -10.90 25.93
N GLY A 356 -14.21 -11.41 24.70
CA GLY A 356 -13.04 -12.26 24.37
C GLY A 356 -12.57 -12.21 22.91
N TRP A 357 -12.71 -11.08 22.22
CA TRP A 357 -12.19 -10.96 20.85
C TRP A 357 -10.75 -10.42 20.78
N LEU A 358 -10.22 -9.90 21.90
CA LEU A 358 -8.97 -9.16 21.98
C LEU A 358 -8.24 -9.45 23.31
N LEU A 359 -7.06 -10.06 23.24
CA LEU A 359 -6.17 -10.19 24.38
C LEU A 359 -5.24 -8.98 24.44
N CYS A 360 -5.20 -8.32 25.60
CA CYS A 360 -4.35 -7.15 25.81
C CYS A 360 -3.23 -7.41 26.83
N SER A 361 -2.17 -6.62 26.72
CA SER A 361 -1.05 -6.64 27.66
C SER A 361 -1.53 -6.33 29.08
N ARG A 362 -0.92 -6.99 30.07
CA ARG A 362 -1.18 -6.75 31.50
C ARG A 362 -1.01 -5.29 31.91
N PHE A 363 -0.17 -4.54 31.18
CA PHE A 363 0.08 -3.11 31.43
C PHE A 363 -1.08 -2.21 30.96
N SER A 364 -2.09 -2.77 30.29
CA SER A 364 -3.31 -2.04 29.89
C SER A 364 -4.20 -1.64 31.08
N PHE A 365 -3.83 -2.02 32.31
CA PHE A 365 -4.60 -1.80 33.53
C PHE A 365 -3.76 -1.10 34.61
N PRO A 366 -4.36 -0.24 35.45
CA PRO A 366 -5.77 0.16 35.45
C PRO A 366 -6.13 1.04 34.25
N LYS A 367 -7.40 1.04 33.83
CA LYS A 367 -7.90 1.89 32.76
C LYS A 367 -7.78 3.37 33.09
N ASP A 368 -7.69 4.18 32.05
CA ASP A 368 -7.87 5.61 32.21
C ASP A 368 -9.37 5.95 32.13
N GLU A 369 -9.93 6.49 33.21
CA GLU A 369 -11.35 6.82 33.27
C GLU A 369 -11.67 8.17 32.63
N SER A 370 -10.67 9.04 32.46
CA SER A 370 -10.86 10.38 31.91
C SER A 370 -11.03 10.37 30.39
N PHE A 371 -10.53 9.34 29.72
CA PHE A 371 -10.33 9.35 28.28
C PHE A 371 -10.31 7.94 27.68
N SER A 372 -10.84 7.84 26.46
CA SER A 372 -10.76 6.63 25.62
C SER A 372 -10.33 6.95 24.19
N TRP A 373 -9.71 5.99 23.52
CA TRP A 373 -9.27 6.09 22.13
C TRP A 373 -9.87 4.93 21.31
N GLU A 374 -10.19 5.19 20.05
CA GLU A 374 -10.73 4.16 19.14
C GLU A 374 -9.71 3.02 18.90
N HIS A 375 -10.13 1.79 19.15
CA HIS A 375 -9.26 0.60 19.15
C HIS A 375 -8.30 0.50 17.94
N SER A 376 -8.82 0.57 16.70
CA SER A 376 -8.03 0.29 15.50
C SER A 376 -6.91 1.30 15.30
N SER A 377 -7.20 2.58 15.51
CA SER A 377 -6.20 3.66 15.44
C SER A 377 -5.19 3.57 16.58
N LEU A 378 -5.62 3.25 17.81
CA LEU A 378 -4.70 3.10 18.94
C LEU A 378 -3.76 1.90 18.77
N ALA A 379 -4.28 0.76 18.30
CA ALA A 379 -3.50 -0.44 18.05
C ALA A 379 -2.39 -0.20 17.01
N ARG A 380 -2.72 0.53 15.93
CA ARG A 380 -1.75 0.96 14.91
C ARG A 380 -0.71 1.92 15.47
N LEU A 381 -1.12 2.88 16.31
CA LEU A 381 -0.21 3.82 16.95
C LEU A 381 0.76 3.12 17.91
N SER A 382 0.25 2.19 18.74
CA SER A 382 1.02 1.36 19.65
C SER A 382 2.05 0.51 18.90
N MET A 383 1.64 -0.21 17.86
CA MET A 383 2.55 -1.02 17.05
C MET A 383 3.57 -0.16 16.31
N GLY A 384 3.16 1.00 15.76
CA GLY A 384 4.07 1.95 15.12
C GLY A 384 5.10 2.51 16.11
N LYS A 385 4.69 2.81 17.35
CA LYS A 385 5.62 3.25 18.40
C LYS A 385 6.59 2.14 18.80
N SER A 386 6.13 0.90 18.94
CA SER A 386 6.97 -0.26 19.21
C SER A 386 8.04 -0.42 18.12
N ALA A 387 7.66 -0.31 16.84
CA ALA A 387 8.60 -0.36 15.73
C ALA A 387 9.61 0.80 15.73
N LEU A 388 9.17 2.03 16.02
CA LEU A 388 10.06 3.19 16.15
C LEU A 388 11.07 3.00 17.29
N GLN A 389 10.65 2.42 18.41
CA GLN A 389 11.55 2.10 19.52
C GLN A 389 12.57 1.02 19.13
N ALA A 390 12.15 -0.01 18.39
CA ALA A 390 13.08 -1.03 17.87
C ALA A 390 14.12 -0.42 16.92
N ILE A 391 13.68 0.45 15.99
CA ILE A 391 14.58 1.19 15.10
C ILE A 391 15.53 2.09 15.91
N TRP A 392 15.02 2.77 16.94
CA TRP A 392 15.85 3.67 17.77
C TRP A 392 16.94 2.92 18.54
N GLN A 393 16.66 1.70 19.02
CA GLN A 393 17.66 0.87 19.70
C GLN A 393 18.81 0.47 18.79
N ASN A 394 18.54 0.20 17.50
CA ASN A 394 19.59 -0.07 16.52
C ASN A 394 19.17 0.36 15.10
N PRO A 395 19.45 1.61 14.69
CA PRO A 395 18.93 2.18 13.45
C PRO A 395 19.52 1.57 12.17
N LEU A 396 20.62 0.83 12.30
CA LEU A 396 21.34 0.20 11.20
C LEU A 396 21.07 -1.30 11.09
N ARG A 397 20.37 -1.90 12.06
CA ARG A 397 20.01 -3.32 12.05
C ARG A 397 18.71 -3.55 11.28
N PRO A 398 18.71 -4.37 10.22
CA PRO A 398 17.48 -4.80 9.55
C PRO A 398 16.82 -5.96 10.31
N ASN A 399 15.49 -6.08 10.28
CA ASN A 399 14.71 -7.01 11.13
C ASN A 399 13.72 -7.87 10.34
N GLY A 400 14.24 -8.68 9.40
CA GLY A 400 13.48 -9.61 8.56
C GLY A 400 12.57 -8.96 7.51
N PHE A 401 12.95 -9.08 6.23
CA PHE A 401 12.22 -8.54 5.09
C PHE A 401 10.98 -9.37 4.70
N GLY A 402 9.80 -8.77 4.79
CA GLY A 402 8.54 -9.44 4.47
C GLY A 402 7.36 -8.99 5.32
N PHE A 403 6.36 -8.43 4.66
CA PHE A 403 5.18 -7.82 5.28
C PHE A 403 4.45 -8.68 6.33
N LEU A 404 4.31 -9.99 6.09
CA LEU A 404 3.51 -10.88 6.94
C LEU A 404 4.23 -11.33 8.22
N ALA A 405 5.57 -11.34 8.21
CA ALA A 405 6.38 -11.74 9.35
C ALA A 405 6.70 -10.56 10.30
N TYR A 406 6.13 -9.38 10.02
CA TYR A 406 6.46 -8.13 10.72
C TYR A 406 6.26 -8.23 12.24
N VAL A 407 5.11 -8.75 12.67
CA VAL A 407 4.79 -8.93 14.10
C VAL A 407 5.73 -9.94 14.76
N ASP A 408 6.03 -11.05 14.10
CA ASP A 408 6.93 -12.08 14.63
C ASP A 408 8.37 -11.54 14.79
N ASN A 409 8.83 -10.74 13.83
CA ASN A 409 10.15 -10.10 13.90
C ASN A 409 10.21 -9.04 15.02
N LEU A 410 9.11 -8.33 15.26
CA LEU A 410 9.01 -7.37 16.37
C LEU A 410 9.02 -8.08 17.73
N GLU A 411 8.33 -9.22 17.84
CA GLU A 411 8.30 -10.06 19.04
C GLU A 411 9.69 -10.61 19.42
N GLN A 412 10.59 -10.80 18.45
CA GLN A 412 11.99 -11.20 18.73
C GLN A 412 12.80 -10.10 19.44
N ILE A 413 12.45 -8.84 19.25
CA ILE A 413 13.12 -7.69 19.87
C ILE A 413 12.43 -7.36 21.20
N PHE A 414 11.10 -7.32 21.17
CA PHE A 414 10.27 -7.05 22.33
C PHE A 414 9.34 -8.23 22.60
N PRO A 415 9.68 -9.11 23.55
CA PRO A 415 8.79 -10.18 23.98
C PRO A 415 7.43 -9.63 24.43
N ARG A 416 6.36 -10.45 24.36
CA ARG A 416 4.98 -10.04 24.65
C ARG A 416 4.74 -9.45 26.04
N ASP A 417 5.61 -9.75 27.00
CA ASP A 417 5.58 -9.22 28.37
C ASP A 417 6.42 -7.95 28.57
N SER A 418 7.01 -7.42 27.51
CA SER A 418 7.76 -6.16 27.46
C SER A 418 6.84 -4.95 27.45
N LEU A 419 7.28 -3.85 28.10
CA LEU A 419 6.62 -2.55 28.01
C LEU A 419 6.65 -1.96 26.59
N HIS A 420 7.64 -2.35 25.79
CA HIS A 420 7.83 -1.85 24.42
C HIS A 420 7.09 -2.68 23.37
N HIS A 421 6.48 -3.80 23.73
CA HIS A 421 5.62 -4.56 22.82
C HIS A 421 4.26 -3.87 22.67
N SER A 422 3.59 -4.03 21.52
CA SER A 422 2.24 -3.50 21.34
C SER A 422 1.27 -4.05 22.40
N TYR A 423 0.32 -3.23 22.89
CA TYR A 423 -0.63 -3.70 23.89
C TYR A 423 -1.57 -4.80 23.38
N VAL A 424 -1.79 -4.91 22.06
CA VAL A 424 -2.61 -5.99 21.47
C VAL A 424 -1.76 -7.24 21.32
N LEU A 425 -2.10 -8.31 22.05
CA LEU A 425 -1.37 -9.58 22.05
C LEU A 425 -2.01 -10.64 21.16
N SER A 426 -3.36 -10.67 21.09
CA SER A 426 -4.07 -11.57 20.20
C SER A 426 -5.46 -11.04 19.83
N LEU A 427 -5.98 -11.52 18.71
CA LEU A 427 -7.35 -11.33 18.24
C LEU A 427 -7.96 -12.71 17.95
N LEU A 428 -9.28 -12.84 17.99
CA LEU A 428 -9.98 -14.11 17.75
C LEU A 428 -9.51 -14.85 16.48
N ASP A 429 -9.42 -14.13 15.36
CA ASP A 429 -9.00 -14.70 14.07
C ASP A 429 -7.49 -14.56 13.82
N ARG A 430 -6.74 -13.95 14.74
CA ARG A 430 -5.30 -13.67 14.61
C ARG A 430 -4.60 -13.84 15.95
N PRO A 431 -4.07 -15.04 16.27
CA PRO A 431 -3.48 -15.33 17.57
C PRO A 431 -2.20 -14.52 17.88
N ALA A 432 -1.57 -13.91 16.88
CA ALA A 432 -0.45 -12.98 17.02
C ALA A 432 -0.87 -11.49 17.03
N GLY A 433 -2.16 -11.19 17.07
CA GLY A 433 -2.66 -9.82 17.06
C GLY A 433 -2.64 -9.20 15.66
N TYR A 434 -2.39 -7.89 15.59
CA TYR A 434 -2.32 -7.20 14.31
C TYR A 434 -1.02 -7.54 13.57
N PRO A 435 -1.06 -7.85 12.26
CA PRO A 435 0.14 -8.24 11.54
C PRO A 435 1.05 -7.05 11.21
N HIS A 436 0.55 -5.81 11.24
CA HIS A 436 1.27 -4.65 10.71
C HIS A 436 0.71 -3.31 11.23
N PRO A 437 1.55 -2.25 11.41
CA PRO A 437 1.11 -0.93 11.87
C PRO A 437 0.33 -0.09 10.84
N HIS A 438 0.02 -0.64 9.66
CA HIS A 438 -0.53 0.10 8.52
C HIS A 438 0.27 1.37 8.15
N ASN A 439 1.61 1.30 8.19
CA ASN A 439 2.51 2.34 7.68
C ASN A 439 3.67 1.65 6.96
N GLN A 440 3.61 1.59 5.63
CA GLN A 440 4.58 0.83 4.84
C GLN A 440 5.99 1.45 4.88
N LEU A 441 6.11 2.77 4.99
CA LEU A 441 7.43 3.42 5.09
C LEU A 441 8.12 3.09 6.42
N LEU A 442 7.37 3.15 7.52
CA LEU A 442 7.87 2.73 8.83
C LEU A 442 8.30 1.26 8.81
N SER A 443 7.52 0.41 8.15
CA SER A 443 7.85 -1.00 8.07
C SER A 443 9.06 -1.29 7.22
N LEU A 444 9.22 -0.63 6.08
CA LEU A 444 10.46 -0.73 5.30
C LEU A 444 11.69 -0.26 6.11
N ALA A 445 11.53 0.77 6.94
CA ALA A 445 12.60 1.23 7.83
C ALA A 445 12.95 0.19 8.90
N PHE A 446 11.96 -0.51 9.45
CA PHE A 446 12.15 -1.59 10.41
C PHE A 446 12.78 -2.84 9.77
N GLU A 447 12.25 -3.27 8.62
CA GLU A 447 12.65 -4.48 7.91
C GLU A 447 14.07 -4.37 7.32
N LEU A 448 14.41 -3.20 6.77
CA LEU A 448 15.65 -2.98 6.02
C LEU A 448 16.63 -2.01 6.68
N SER A 449 16.34 -1.51 7.89
CA SER A 449 17.02 -0.40 8.57
C SER A 449 16.83 0.97 7.89
N ILE A 450 17.30 2.04 8.54
CA ILE A 450 17.31 3.39 7.95
C ILE A 450 18.14 3.42 6.66
N LEU A 451 19.24 2.66 6.59
CA LEU A 451 20.05 2.59 5.37
C LEU A 451 19.26 2.00 4.20
N GLY A 452 18.43 1.00 4.45
CA GLY A 452 17.57 0.39 3.45
C GLY A 452 16.51 1.35 2.95
N LEU A 453 15.87 2.09 3.85
CA LEU A 453 14.91 3.13 3.47
C LEU A 453 15.56 4.23 2.63
N VAL A 454 16.76 4.70 3.01
CA VAL A 454 17.54 5.68 2.24
C VAL A 454 17.92 5.11 0.88
N ALA A 455 18.31 3.83 0.79
CA ALA A 455 18.63 3.19 -0.47
C ALA A 455 17.40 3.05 -1.39
N ILE A 456 16.22 2.72 -0.86
CA ILE A 456 14.95 2.75 -1.61
C ILE A 456 14.67 4.17 -2.12
N GLY A 457 14.86 5.18 -1.26
CA GLY A 457 14.73 6.59 -1.63
C GLY A 457 15.69 7.00 -2.75
N GLY A 458 16.97 6.60 -2.65
CA GLY A 458 17.98 6.82 -3.68
C GLY A 458 17.65 6.12 -5.00
N PHE A 459 17.17 4.88 -4.94
CA PHE A 459 16.69 4.14 -6.10
C PHE A 459 15.51 4.86 -6.79
N CYS A 460 14.48 5.24 -6.03
CA CYS A 460 13.33 5.98 -6.56
C CYS A 460 13.75 7.35 -7.11
N TYR A 461 14.66 8.05 -6.44
CA TYR A 461 15.25 9.29 -6.93
C TYR A 461 15.90 9.09 -8.30
N MET A 462 16.71 8.04 -8.46
CA MET A 462 17.36 7.73 -9.73
C MET A 462 16.37 7.40 -10.84
N VAL A 463 15.25 6.71 -10.55
CA VAL A 463 14.22 6.39 -11.54
C VAL A 463 13.46 7.65 -11.97
N PHE A 464 12.94 8.43 -11.02
CA PHE A 464 11.93 9.46 -11.28
C PHE A 464 12.45 10.91 -11.29
N PHE A 465 13.44 11.22 -10.47
CA PHE A 465 13.81 12.61 -10.17
C PHE A 465 15.17 13.01 -10.73
N HIS A 466 16.08 12.07 -10.92
CA HIS A 466 17.34 12.32 -11.62
C HIS A 466 17.07 12.78 -13.06
N LYS A 467 17.63 13.94 -13.45
CA LYS A 467 17.36 14.62 -14.73
C LYS A 467 15.89 15.05 -14.93
N LEU A 468 15.11 15.25 -13.85
CA LEU A 468 13.73 15.72 -13.96
C LEU A 468 13.62 17.08 -14.68
N ARG A 469 14.46 18.06 -14.32
CA ARG A 469 14.41 19.42 -14.90
C ARG A 469 14.62 19.46 -16.43
N PRO A 470 15.69 18.88 -17.01
CA PRO A 470 15.85 18.87 -18.45
C PRO A 470 14.69 18.16 -19.14
N VAL A 471 14.24 17.02 -18.61
CA VAL A 471 13.08 16.29 -19.17
C VAL A 471 11.82 17.15 -19.20
N LEU A 472 11.53 17.88 -18.12
CA LEU A 472 10.37 18.79 -18.09
C LEU A 472 10.50 19.93 -19.11
N ARG A 473 11.70 20.47 -19.33
CA ARG A 473 11.92 21.50 -20.38
C ARG A 473 11.65 20.97 -21.78
N THR A 474 12.13 19.76 -22.09
CA THR A 474 11.86 19.10 -23.38
C THR A 474 10.37 18.85 -23.58
N ILE A 475 9.64 18.55 -22.50
CA ILE A 475 8.18 18.40 -22.55
C ILE A 475 7.50 19.76 -22.78
N GLU A 476 7.90 20.81 -22.06
CA GLU A 476 7.35 22.17 -22.20
C GLU A 476 7.56 22.71 -23.62
N SER A 477 8.74 22.59 -24.20
CA SER A 477 9.03 23.08 -25.57
C SER A 477 8.17 22.40 -26.65
N ARG A 478 7.83 21.12 -26.44
CA ARG A 478 6.92 20.37 -27.33
C ARG A 478 5.46 20.82 -27.20
N LEU A 479 5.05 21.24 -26.02
CA LEU A 479 3.70 21.74 -25.79
C LEU A 479 3.50 23.10 -26.45
N ASP A 480 4.49 23.99 -26.34
CA ASP A 480 4.42 25.33 -26.92
C ASP A 480 4.38 25.29 -28.46
N SER A 481 5.17 24.39 -29.06
CA SER A 481 5.16 24.13 -30.51
C SER A 481 3.90 23.41 -31.02
N SER A 482 2.98 22.99 -30.15
CA SER A 482 1.73 22.28 -30.52
C SER A 482 0.50 23.19 -30.56
N SER A 483 0.66 24.51 -30.37
CA SER A 483 -0.44 25.48 -30.34
C SER A 483 -1.12 25.71 -31.71
N SER A 484 -0.54 25.23 -32.81
CA SER A 484 -1.14 25.21 -34.15
C SER A 484 -2.04 23.97 -34.35
N GLY A 485 -3.36 24.16 -34.17
CA GLY A 485 -4.34 23.09 -34.14
C GLY A 485 -4.57 22.38 -35.48
N ALA A 486 -4.45 21.04 -35.48
CA ALA A 486 -5.15 20.08 -36.37
C ALA A 486 -4.84 18.59 -36.04
N LEU A 487 -4.28 18.26 -34.86
CA LEU A 487 -3.91 16.87 -34.55
C LEU A 487 -5.14 16.07 -34.06
N SER A 488 -5.36 14.89 -34.64
CA SER A 488 -6.33 13.93 -34.09
C SER A 488 -5.92 13.45 -32.70
N PHE A 489 -6.86 12.90 -31.92
CA PHE A 489 -6.60 12.44 -30.55
C PHE A 489 -5.42 11.46 -30.47
N SER A 490 -5.41 10.45 -31.34
CA SER A 490 -4.35 9.43 -31.39
C SER A 490 -2.99 10.03 -31.74
N GLN A 491 -2.93 11.02 -32.65
CA GLN A 491 -1.69 11.69 -33.03
C GLN A 491 -1.15 12.59 -31.92
N ALA A 492 -2.03 13.35 -31.24
CA ALA A 492 -1.64 14.17 -30.09
C ALA A 492 -1.10 13.31 -28.94
N LEU A 493 -1.74 12.15 -28.71
CA LEU A 493 -1.35 11.22 -27.67
C LEU A 493 -0.04 10.47 -28.00
N ALA A 494 0.11 10.02 -29.24
CA ALA A 494 1.34 9.41 -29.72
C ALA A 494 2.55 10.33 -29.57
N ARG A 495 2.39 11.62 -29.91
CA ARG A 495 3.45 12.63 -29.81
C ARG A 495 3.95 12.85 -28.38
N ASN A 496 3.02 12.86 -27.42
CA ASN A 496 3.31 13.18 -26.02
C ASN A 496 3.42 11.94 -25.12
N SER A 497 3.34 10.74 -25.69
CA SER A 497 3.29 9.45 -24.98
C SER A 497 4.43 9.28 -23.96
N TYR A 498 5.68 9.53 -24.34
CA TYR A 498 6.82 9.48 -23.41
C TYR A 498 6.67 10.47 -22.24
N GLY A 499 6.24 11.69 -22.53
CA GLY A 499 6.02 12.73 -21.52
C GLY A 499 4.90 12.34 -20.55
N ILE A 500 3.81 11.75 -21.06
CA ILE A 500 2.67 11.29 -20.26
C ILE A 500 3.06 10.13 -19.35
N VAL A 501 3.77 9.11 -19.88
CA VAL A 501 4.24 7.99 -19.06
C VAL A 501 5.19 8.48 -17.97
N PHE A 502 6.12 9.37 -18.30
CA PHE A 502 7.07 9.91 -17.33
C PHE A 502 6.40 10.76 -16.25
N VAL A 503 5.63 11.79 -16.64
CA VAL A 503 4.95 12.70 -15.69
C VAL A 503 3.90 11.94 -14.89
N GLY A 504 3.13 11.05 -15.52
CA GLY A 504 2.17 10.19 -14.82
C GLY A 504 2.85 9.27 -13.82
N GLY A 505 4.02 8.72 -14.15
CA GLY A 505 4.85 7.97 -13.22
C GLY A 505 5.33 8.79 -12.02
N VAL A 506 5.78 10.03 -12.24
CA VAL A 506 6.19 10.96 -11.16
C VAL A 506 5.00 11.32 -10.26
N VAL A 507 3.83 11.64 -10.85
CA VAL A 507 2.59 11.89 -10.11
C VAL A 507 2.19 10.69 -9.29
N PHE A 508 2.25 9.51 -9.88
CA PHE A 508 1.89 8.26 -9.22
C PHE A 508 2.81 7.94 -8.05
N ILE A 509 4.13 8.00 -8.20
CA ILE A 509 5.05 7.60 -7.12
C ILE A 509 4.96 8.54 -5.92
N VAL A 510 4.76 9.84 -6.15
CA VAL A 510 4.56 10.82 -5.06
C VAL A 510 3.24 10.55 -4.33
N ALA A 511 2.15 10.37 -5.06
CA ALA A 511 0.84 10.06 -4.48
C ALA A 511 0.85 8.72 -3.73
N LEU A 512 1.48 7.70 -4.30
CA LEU A 512 1.66 6.39 -3.68
C LEU A 512 2.50 6.50 -2.40
N SER A 513 3.54 7.33 -2.38
CA SER A 513 4.37 7.55 -1.19
C SER A 513 3.58 8.15 -0.03
N VAL A 514 2.68 9.10 -0.32
CA VAL A 514 1.76 9.65 0.67
C VAL A 514 0.78 8.58 1.16
N ALA A 515 0.22 7.79 0.25
CA ALA A 515 -0.68 6.70 0.59
C ALA A 515 -0.02 5.64 1.51
N MET A 516 1.27 5.34 1.26
CA MET A 516 2.08 4.37 2.03
C MET A 516 2.39 4.81 3.48
N ILE A 517 2.20 6.09 3.82
CA ILE A 517 2.31 6.56 5.21
C ILE A 517 1.11 6.11 6.04
N PHE A 518 -0.07 6.02 5.41
CA PHE A 518 -1.34 5.77 6.08
C PHE A 518 -1.83 4.32 5.98
N ASP A 519 -1.28 3.55 5.03
CA ASP A 519 -1.62 2.14 4.86
C ASP A 519 -0.55 1.40 4.05
N CYS A 520 -0.81 0.13 3.78
CA CYS A 520 0.09 -0.77 3.08
C CYS A 520 -0.50 -1.16 1.75
N LEU A 521 -0.16 -0.35 0.75
CA LEU A 521 -0.63 -0.58 -0.60
C LEU A 521 0.23 -1.56 -1.37
N LEU A 522 1.50 -1.78 -1.00
CA LEU A 522 2.37 -2.68 -1.74
C LEU A 522 2.24 -4.11 -1.21
N TRP A 523 1.71 -4.96 -2.08
CA TRP A 523 1.60 -6.40 -1.96
C TRP A 523 2.38 -7.08 -3.10
N ARG A 524 2.24 -8.40 -3.22
CA ARG A 524 2.96 -9.21 -4.21
C ARG A 524 2.74 -8.77 -5.66
N TRP A 525 1.49 -8.74 -6.14
CA TRP A 525 1.21 -8.53 -7.56
C TRP A 525 1.47 -7.08 -8.00
N ASN A 526 1.18 -6.10 -7.15
CA ASN A 526 1.38 -4.71 -7.48
C ASN A 526 2.81 -4.23 -7.24
N THR A 527 3.62 -4.91 -6.43
CA THR A 527 5.09 -4.70 -6.44
C THR A 527 5.66 -5.09 -7.79
N THR A 528 5.34 -6.28 -8.32
CA THR A 528 5.75 -6.66 -9.68
C THR A 528 5.24 -5.68 -10.73
N TYR A 529 3.97 -5.25 -10.63
CA TYR A 529 3.39 -4.22 -11.51
C TYR A 529 4.20 -2.92 -11.47
N LEU A 530 4.50 -2.43 -10.26
CA LEU A 530 5.28 -1.21 -10.01
C LEU A 530 6.65 -1.27 -10.66
N PHE A 531 7.38 -2.38 -10.52
CA PHE A 531 8.70 -2.53 -11.12
C PHE A 531 8.65 -2.57 -12.66
N VAL A 532 7.66 -3.24 -13.25
CA VAL A 532 7.46 -3.20 -14.71
C VAL A 532 7.19 -1.76 -15.18
N LEU A 533 6.39 -0.98 -14.43
CA LEU A 533 6.16 0.44 -14.72
C LEU A 533 7.42 1.29 -14.55
N PHE A 534 8.27 1.02 -13.55
CA PHE A 534 9.55 1.72 -13.38
C PHE A 534 10.41 1.59 -14.63
N GLY A 535 10.40 0.42 -15.27
CA GLY A 535 11.07 0.20 -16.55
C GLY A 535 10.53 1.11 -17.66
N ALA A 536 9.21 1.25 -17.77
CA ALA A 536 8.57 2.12 -18.75
C ALA A 536 8.84 3.61 -18.51
N VAL A 537 8.82 4.05 -17.25
CA VAL A 537 9.16 5.41 -16.86
C VAL A 537 10.62 5.72 -17.17
N LEU A 538 11.53 4.81 -16.82
CA LEU A 538 12.95 4.96 -17.10
C LEU A 538 13.23 5.04 -18.61
N ALA A 539 12.55 4.21 -19.40
CA ALA A 539 12.68 4.22 -20.86
C ALA A 539 12.20 5.55 -21.47
N SER A 540 11.11 6.08 -20.93
CA SER A 540 10.54 7.36 -21.36
C SER A 540 11.46 8.53 -21.00
N LYS A 541 11.98 8.53 -19.77
CA LYS A 541 12.91 9.54 -19.29
C LYS A 541 14.18 9.59 -20.15
N ASP A 542 14.85 8.46 -20.35
CA ASP A 542 16.10 8.41 -21.11
C ASP A 542 15.91 8.83 -22.57
N THR A 543 14.76 8.49 -23.16
CA THR A 543 14.42 8.92 -24.52
C THR A 543 14.21 10.44 -24.60
N LEU A 544 13.53 11.03 -23.60
CA LEU A 544 13.35 12.48 -23.54
C LEU A 544 14.67 13.22 -23.28
N VAL A 545 15.55 12.69 -22.43
CA VAL A 545 16.89 13.25 -22.20
C VAL A 545 17.73 13.25 -23.47
N GLN A 546 17.70 12.15 -24.25
CA GLN A 546 18.45 12.08 -25.51
C GLN A 546 17.97 13.10 -26.54
N GLN A 547 16.67 13.40 -26.53
CA GLN A 547 16.05 14.38 -27.42
C GLN A 547 16.32 15.84 -27.01
N ASP A 548 16.76 16.08 -25.77
CA ASP A 548 17.21 17.42 -25.29
C ASP A 548 18.66 17.71 -25.72
N SER A 549 19.47 16.65 -25.87
CA SER A 549 20.89 16.74 -26.26
C SER A 549 21.15 16.75 -27.77
N SER A 550 20.09 16.57 -28.57
CA SER A 550 20.10 16.61 -30.04
C SER A 550 19.47 17.88 -30.54
#